data_AF-A0A6P6Y5A2-F1
#
_entry.id   AF-A0A6P6Y5A2-F1
#
_cell.length_a   1.000
_cell.length_b   1.000
_cell.length_c   1.000
_cell.angle_alpha   90.00
_cell.angle_beta   90.00
_cell.angle_gamma   90.00
#
_symmetry.space_group_name_H-M   'P 1'
#
loop_
_entity.id
_entity.type
_entity.pdbx_description
1 polymer ?
#
loop_
_entity_poly.entity_id
_entity_poly.type
_entity_poly.pdbx_seq_one_letter_code
_entity_poly.pdbx_strand_id
1 'polypeptide(L)'
;MYFGIHEAGNDNGSRFDVYFQHFCRNFPLIRQNFYWKYGMRIARYEIWRKMFDMHEKENQCHCFGDRSLGECDGYTDMAGCYGGLPMALSFRHFYGSKILNKQIIGFQPNWNKHGGYVDVEPTIGIPLEIRMQFQFNIITRDLPSFGQLKNIRSKMMPFFGVEAKGKIESNRSLFITIMIVSFLTNYLKYLFAIGGLLLNPEQFLNGERANIQEFGPYVFRLERQRLIDEWRNETLVYYEKFPLKFEPTLSESINKEINMMNLPLITTLLIAHHWLERYYLKFLTTIINPIITLVMRTFGESIIQRETINNVLFGRQINAMKFLEFINGIAKNIVPFIPDFHELISNFAGFQLLNNTFSIMDLIAGKQFGPFELYRFDDNGNRRMHQVKTSMGSNRLKFFQEPCNHVDGYDIQFFGLKDQGEKVNLFFQPFCRSLPLRRESKGWKNGVSVAKYVIWTDLFNMNIIDNQCYCFKGRSLDDCNGFNDCSGTFDGLSFAITLPHFIGSSNLARNIHGLKPNYKKHLTIFYLEQYLGIPMDVQLTFQFNWPLHYLPRIGSLSNIRPCILPFGWFRGVSIVYYK
;
A
#
# COMPACT_ATOMS: atom_id res chain seq x y z
N MET A 1 -7.27 -3.13 21.39
CA MET A 1 -8.54 -3.89 21.25
C MET A 1 -9.20 -3.40 19.98
N TYR A 2 -9.38 -4.27 18.98
CA TYR A 2 -10.27 -3.98 17.85
C TYR A 2 -11.63 -4.58 18.21
N PHE A 3 -12.70 -3.81 18.07
CA PHE A 3 -14.04 -4.33 18.29
C PHE A 3 -14.51 -4.93 16.96
N GLY A 4 -14.77 -6.24 16.94
CA GLY A 4 -15.43 -6.86 15.80
C GLY A 4 -16.87 -6.36 15.73
N ILE A 5 -17.12 -5.33 14.93
CA ILE A 5 -18.48 -4.87 14.65
C ILE A 5 -18.99 -5.74 13.51
N HIS A 6 -19.55 -6.90 13.85
CA HIS A 6 -20.30 -7.70 12.89
C HIS A 6 -21.62 -6.96 12.59
N GLU A 7 -21.76 -6.37 11.40
CA GLU A 7 -23.07 -5.96 10.87
C GLU A 7 -23.91 -7.16 10.37
N ALA A 8 -23.50 -8.40 10.64
CA ALA A 8 -24.22 -9.59 10.21
C ALA A 8 -25.07 -10.18 11.35
N GLY A 9 -26.37 -9.91 11.31
CA GLY A 9 -27.40 -10.66 12.06
C GLY A 9 -28.37 -9.78 12.85
N ASN A 10 -29.62 -9.69 12.37
CA ASN A 10 -30.89 -9.21 12.97
C ASN A 10 -30.98 -7.96 13.87
N ASP A 11 -29.89 -7.40 14.39
CA ASP A 11 -29.89 -6.28 15.35
C ASP A 11 -29.21 -5.01 14.82
N ASN A 12 -29.15 -4.78 13.50
CA ASN A 12 -28.75 -3.51 12.85
C ASN A 12 -27.49 -2.80 13.46
N GLY A 13 -26.53 -3.55 14.05
CA GLY A 13 -25.37 -3.01 14.77
C GLY A 13 -25.72 -2.09 15.96
N SER A 14 -26.91 -2.23 16.54
CA SER A 14 -27.40 -1.37 17.63
C SER A 14 -26.88 -1.75 19.01
N ARG A 15 -26.39 -2.99 19.17
CA ARG A 15 -25.83 -3.52 20.42
C ARG A 15 -24.63 -4.42 20.10
N PHE A 16 -23.58 -4.32 20.90
CA PHE A 16 -22.55 -5.36 20.98
C PHE A 16 -22.11 -5.55 22.43
N ASP A 17 -21.72 -6.76 22.80
CA ASP A 17 -21.33 -7.09 24.16
C ASP A 17 -19.81 -7.14 24.28
N VAL A 18 -19.27 -6.57 25.36
CA VAL A 18 -17.85 -6.66 25.68
C VAL A 18 -17.67 -7.54 26.90
N TYR A 19 -16.76 -8.50 26.80
CA TYR A 19 -16.33 -9.32 27.93
C TYR A 19 -14.96 -8.85 28.39
N PHE A 20 -14.85 -8.59 29.70
CA PHE A 20 -13.57 -8.42 30.36
C PHE A 20 -13.54 -9.42 31.52
N GLN A 21 -12.54 -10.30 31.53
CA GLN A 21 -12.47 -11.41 32.49
C GLN A 21 -12.63 -10.95 33.93
N HIS A 22 -12.10 -9.77 34.27
CA HIS A 22 -12.18 -9.21 35.61
C HIS A 22 -13.55 -8.64 36.00
N PHE A 23 -14.52 -8.55 35.08
CA PHE A 23 -15.87 -8.05 35.40
C PHE A 23 -16.89 -9.15 35.61
N CYS A 24 -16.52 -10.43 35.50
CA CYS A 24 -17.40 -11.58 35.77
C CYS A 24 -18.65 -11.72 34.90
N ARG A 25 -18.86 -10.82 33.94
CA ARG A 25 -20.01 -10.83 33.03
C ARG A 25 -19.71 -10.02 31.77
N ASN A 26 -20.50 -10.27 30.74
CA ASN A 26 -20.59 -9.38 29.60
C ASN A 26 -21.28 -8.07 30.04
N PHE A 27 -20.81 -6.95 29.51
CA PHE A 27 -21.51 -5.68 29.64
C PHE A 27 -21.93 -5.20 28.25
N PRO A 28 -23.24 -5.04 28.01
CA PRO A 28 -23.75 -4.61 26.71
C PRO A 28 -23.44 -3.14 26.44
N LEU A 29 -23.06 -2.85 25.21
CA LEU A 29 -22.87 -1.50 24.68
C LEU A 29 -23.96 -1.22 23.64
N ILE A 30 -24.75 -0.17 23.87
CA ILE A 30 -25.91 0.21 23.04
C ILE A 30 -25.62 1.49 22.27
N ARG A 31 -25.78 1.45 20.95
CA ARG A 31 -25.57 2.59 20.05
C ARG A 31 -26.56 3.70 20.37
N GLN A 32 -26.05 4.90 20.59
CA GLN A 32 -26.87 6.08 20.85
C GLN A 32 -27.08 6.88 19.56
N ASN A 33 -25.98 7.27 18.92
CA ASN A 33 -26.02 8.12 17.74
C ASN A 33 -24.76 7.96 16.88
N PHE A 34 -24.82 8.56 15.69
CA PHE A 34 -23.66 8.77 14.84
C PHE A 34 -23.27 10.25 14.83
N TYR A 35 -21.98 10.53 14.76
CA TYR A 35 -21.47 11.89 14.57
C TYR A 35 -20.16 11.84 13.79
N TRP A 36 -19.72 12.98 13.25
CA TRP A 36 -18.47 13.07 12.50
C TRP A 36 -17.35 13.61 13.39
N LYS A 37 -16.18 12.96 13.35
CA LYS A 37 -14.95 13.41 14.02
C LYS A 37 -13.75 13.05 13.16
N TYR A 38 -12.82 13.99 12.98
CA TYR A 38 -11.63 13.79 12.16
C TYR A 38 -11.87 13.34 10.70
N GLY A 39 -13.04 13.67 10.14
CA GLY A 39 -13.44 13.22 8.80
C GLY A 39 -14.00 11.79 8.74
N MET A 40 -14.17 11.11 9.88
CA MET A 40 -14.76 9.77 9.96
C MET A 40 -16.15 9.82 10.58
N ARG A 41 -17.02 8.89 10.16
CA ARG A 41 -18.30 8.64 10.81
C ARG A 41 -18.06 7.77 12.04
N ILE A 42 -18.42 8.27 13.21
CA ILE A 42 -18.20 7.60 14.49
C ILE A 42 -19.55 7.20 15.08
N ALA A 43 -19.63 5.98 15.59
CA ALA A 43 -20.75 5.49 16.35
C ALA A 43 -20.43 5.57 17.84
N ARG A 44 -21.28 6.28 18.61
CA ARG A 44 -21.21 6.27 20.07
C ARG A 44 -22.04 5.13 20.63
N TYR A 45 -21.41 4.28 21.43
CA TYR A 45 -22.08 3.26 22.21
C TYR A 45 -21.94 3.58 23.70
N GLU A 46 -23.05 3.54 24.44
CA GLU A 46 -23.05 3.66 25.90
C GLU A 46 -23.24 2.29 26.53
N ILE A 47 -22.63 2.06 27.71
CA ILE A 47 -22.94 0.87 28.49
C ILE A 47 -24.44 0.87 28.79
N TRP A 48 -25.08 -0.27 28.63
CA TRP A 48 -26.49 -0.42 28.91
C TRP A 48 -26.77 -0.08 30.38
N ARG A 49 -27.49 1.02 30.58
CA ARG A 49 -27.75 1.62 31.91
C ARG A 49 -28.46 0.68 32.87
N LYS A 50 -29.14 -0.34 32.35
CA LYS A 50 -29.88 -1.32 33.13
C LYS A 50 -29.11 -2.63 33.35
N MET A 51 -27.81 -2.70 33.02
CA MET A 51 -27.07 -3.97 33.15
C MET A 51 -27.10 -4.54 34.58
N PHE A 52 -27.21 -3.72 35.62
CA PHE A 52 -27.29 -4.19 37.01
C PHE A 52 -28.71 -4.17 37.59
N ASP A 53 -29.73 -3.93 36.77
CA ASP A 53 -31.14 -3.86 37.19
C ASP A 53 -31.76 -5.26 37.17
N MET A 54 -32.14 -5.79 38.33
CA MET A 54 -32.71 -7.15 38.44
C MET A 54 -34.19 -7.23 38.01
N HIS A 55 -34.84 -6.10 37.70
CA HIS A 55 -36.17 -6.10 37.09
C HIS A 55 -36.11 -6.50 35.60
N GLU A 56 -34.94 -6.36 34.97
CA GLU A 56 -34.72 -6.83 33.61
C GLU A 56 -34.49 -8.34 33.60
N LYS A 57 -35.33 -9.06 32.84
CA LYS A 57 -35.31 -10.53 32.77
C LYS A 57 -33.94 -11.09 32.38
N GLU A 58 -33.19 -10.39 31.52
CA GLU A 58 -31.84 -10.77 31.09
C GLU A 58 -30.83 -10.78 32.24
N ASN A 59 -31.03 -9.97 33.29
CA ASN A 59 -30.08 -9.85 34.40
C ASN A 59 -30.39 -10.79 35.57
N GLN A 60 -31.61 -11.32 35.67
CA GLN A 60 -32.05 -12.11 36.83
C GLN A 60 -31.17 -13.35 37.08
N CYS A 61 -30.58 -13.92 36.02
CA CYS A 61 -29.67 -15.07 36.12
C CYS A 61 -28.31 -14.74 36.77
N HIS A 62 -27.96 -13.47 36.97
CA HIS A 62 -26.75 -13.04 37.68
C HIS A 62 -26.93 -13.00 39.21
N CYS A 63 -28.14 -13.28 39.71
CA CYS A 63 -28.40 -13.45 41.14
C CYS A 63 -28.26 -14.93 41.52
N PHE A 64 -27.22 -15.26 42.29
CA PHE A 64 -26.90 -16.65 42.67
C PHE A 64 -27.29 -16.96 44.13
N GLY A 65 -27.63 -18.23 44.38
CA GLY A 65 -27.99 -18.76 45.70
C GLY A 65 -29.43 -18.46 46.10
N ASP A 66 -29.74 -18.63 47.39
CA ASP A 66 -31.11 -18.46 47.93
C ASP A 66 -31.52 -16.99 48.14
N ARG A 67 -30.87 -16.05 47.44
CA ARG A 67 -31.14 -14.61 47.52
C ARG A 67 -32.36 -14.23 46.69
N SER A 68 -33.13 -13.29 47.21
CA SER A 68 -34.17 -12.61 46.42
C SER A 68 -33.54 -11.68 45.37
N LEU A 69 -34.27 -11.44 44.27
CA LEU A 69 -33.80 -10.53 43.20
C LEU A 69 -33.52 -9.11 43.73
N GLY A 70 -34.27 -8.64 44.73
CA GLY A 70 -34.06 -7.33 45.34
C GLY A 70 -32.72 -7.23 46.10
N GLU A 71 -32.20 -8.35 46.64
CA GLU A 71 -30.90 -8.38 47.32
C GLU A 71 -29.71 -8.38 46.36
N CYS A 72 -29.95 -8.70 45.09
CA CYS A 72 -28.96 -8.70 44.01
C CYS A 72 -29.03 -7.43 43.14
N ASP A 73 -30.02 -6.56 43.35
CA ASP A 73 -30.22 -5.37 42.51
C ASP A 73 -29.09 -4.33 42.68
N GLY A 74 -28.58 -3.83 41.55
CA GLY A 74 -27.60 -2.74 41.53
C GLY A 74 -26.14 -3.14 41.44
N TYR A 75 -25.82 -4.44 41.42
CA TYR A 75 -24.45 -4.93 41.31
C TYR A 75 -24.37 -6.31 40.67
N THR A 76 -23.16 -6.78 40.42
CA THR A 76 -22.84 -8.17 40.08
C THR A 76 -21.93 -8.72 41.16
N ASP A 77 -22.35 -9.84 41.76
CA ASP A 77 -21.54 -10.58 42.73
C ASP A 77 -20.37 -11.25 42.00
N MET A 78 -19.15 -10.95 42.46
CA MET A 78 -17.91 -11.41 41.84
C MET A 78 -17.30 -12.61 42.55
N ALA A 79 -17.90 -13.10 43.65
CA ALA A 79 -17.34 -14.19 44.44
C ALA A 79 -17.10 -15.45 43.59
N GLY A 80 -17.99 -15.73 42.63
CA GLY A 80 -17.87 -16.86 41.71
C GLY A 80 -16.62 -16.86 40.83
N CYS A 81 -16.08 -15.68 40.45
CA CYS A 81 -14.88 -15.62 39.60
C CYS A 81 -13.58 -15.43 40.40
N TYR A 82 -13.70 -14.96 41.64
CA TYR A 82 -12.56 -14.59 42.47
C TYR A 82 -12.38 -15.54 43.66
N GLY A 83 -12.73 -16.82 43.48
CA GLY A 83 -12.46 -17.86 44.48
C GLY A 83 -13.17 -17.66 45.81
N GLY A 84 -14.36 -17.06 45.80
CA GLY A 84 -15.16 -16.79 47.00
C GLY A 84 -14.90 -15.46 47.69
N LEU A 85 -14.02 -14.59 47.14
CA LEU A 85 -13.82 -13.24 47.68
C LEU A 85 -15.14 -12.45 47.66
N PRO A 86 -15.54 -11.79 48.76
CA PRO A 86 -16.84 -11.13 48.87
C PRO A 86 -16.85 -9.77 48.16
N MET A 87 -16.58 -9.76 46.85
CA MET A 87 -16.51 -8.57 46.01
C MET A 87 -17.75 -8.41 45.13
N ALA A 88 -18.12 -7.16 44.86
CA ALA A 88 -19.22 -6.80 43.98
C ALA A 88 -18.82 -5.67 43.03
N LEU A 89 -19.22 -5.80 41.75
CA LEU A 89 -19.07 -4.75 40.74
C LEU A 89 -20.39 -3.99 40.57
N SER A 90 -20.36 -2.67 40.59
CA SER A 90 -21.52 -1.82 40.30
C SER A 90 -21.14 -0.64 39.42
N PHE A 91 -22.12 0.12 38.96
CA PHE A 91 -21.86 1.49 38.51
C PHE A 91 -21.43 2.36 39.70
N ARG A 92 -20.70 3.45 39.42
CA ARG A 92 -20.29 4.43 40.44
C ARG A 92 -21.51 4.94 41.19
N HIS A 93 -21.35 5.07 42.50
CA HIS A 93 -22.39 5.55 43.40
C HIS A 93 -23.70 4.75 43.27
N PHE A 94 -23.62 3.45 42.96
CA PHE A 94 -24.79 2.57 42.77
C PHE A 94 -25.88 3.14 41.85
N TYR A 95 -25.47 3.84 40.78
CA TYR A 95 -26.40 4.36 39.79
C TYR A 95 -27.34 3.24 39.28
N GLY A 96 -28.65 3.52 39.26
CA GLY A 96 -29.70 2.58 38.85
C GLY A 96 -30.39 1.84 40.00
N SER A 97 -29.73 1.63 41.15
CA SER A 97 -30.35 0.90 42.27
C SER A 97 -31.02 1.81 43.28
N LYS A 98 -32.32 1.64 43.50
CA LYS A 98 -33.05 2.41 44.53
C LYS A 98 -32.73 1.93 45.95
N ILE A 99 -32.30 0.67 46.10
CA ILE A 99 -32.03 0.04 47.39
C ILE A 99 -30.65 0.48 47.90
N LEU A 100 -29.60 0.27 47.11
CA LEU A 100 -28.23 0.58 47.52
C LEU A 100 -27.97 2.08 47.69
N ASN A 101 -28.62 2.93 46.89
CA ASN A 101 -28.53 4.38 47.02
C ASN A 101 -29.06 4.91 48.36
N LYS A 102 -29.99 4.20 49.01
CA LYS A 102 -30.51 4.58 50.34
C LYS A 102 -29.63 4.08 51.49
N GLN A 103 -28.76 3.11 51.23
CA GLN A 103 -27.91 2.51 52.27
C GLN A 103 -26.68 3.36 52.60
N ILE A 104 -26.32 4.31 51.73
CA ILE A 104 -25.09 5.10 51.83
C ILE A 104 -25.40 6.59 51.69
N ILE A 105 -25.04 7.35 52.73
CA ILE A 105 -25.17 8.81 52.74
C ILE A 105 -23.99 9.43 52.01
N GLY A 106 -24.24 10.49 51.22
CA GLY A 106 -23.20 11.28 50.54
C GLY A 106 -22.93 10.91 49.08
N PHE A 107 -23.50 9.81 48.59
CA PHE A 107 -23.44 9.46 47.17
C PHE A 107 -24.37 10.33 46.33
N GLN A 108 -23.87 10.77 45.17
CA GLN A 108 -24.63 11.52 44.17
C GLN A 108 -24.57 10.78 42.84
N PRO A 109 -25.53 9.87 42.56
CA PRO A 109 -25.57 9.13 41.31
C PRO A 109 -25.82 10.08 40.13
N ASN A 110 -24.92 10.08 39.14
CA ASN A 110 -25.05 10.93 37.95
C ASN A 110 -24.45 10.23 36.73
N TRP A 111 -25.30 9.84 35.77
CA TRP A 111 -24.84 9.14 34.58
C TRP A 111 -23.95 9.99 33.68
N ASN A 112 -24.21 11.28 33.56
CA ASN A 112 -23.39 12.14 32.70
C ASN A 112 -21.95 12.28 33.24
N LYS A 113 -21.76 12.16 34.56
CA LYS A 113 -20.42 12.16 35.18
C LYS A 113 -19.78 10.77 35.18
N HIS A 114 -20.57 9.72 35.41
CA HIS A 114 -20.07 8.39 35.77
C HIS A 114 -20.41 7.27 34.78
N GLY A 115 -21.13 7.56 33.71
CA GLY A 115 -21.46 6.60 32.66
C GLY A 115 -20.24 6.14 31.90
N GLY A 116 -20.39 5.00 31.22
CA GLY A 116 -19.38 4.46 30.32
C GLY A 116 -19.83 4.55 28.86
N TYR A 117 -18.89 4.83 27.96
CA TYR A 117 -19.12 4.84 26.52
C TYR A 117 -17.86 4.47 25.74
N VAL A 118 -18.07 4.09 24.49
CA VAL A 118 -17.05 3.80 23.48
C VAL A 118 -17.47 4.48 22.19
N ASP A 119 -16.58 5.28 21.64
CA ASP A 119 -16.69 5.89 20.32
C ASP A 119 -15.86 5.07 19.34
N VAL A 120 -16.50 4.46 18.36
CA VAL A 120 -15.87 3.53 17.42
C VAL A 120 -16.18 3.92 15.98
N GLU A 121 -15.18 3.78 15.10
CA GLU A 121 -15.41 3.78 13.66
C GLU A 121 -16.13 2.46 13.28
N PRO A 122 -17.34 2.52 12.71
CA PRO A 122 -18.22 1.37 12.59
C PRO A 122 -17.77 0.32 11.56
N THR A 123 -16.92 0.67 10.60
CA THR A 123 -16.60 -0.19 9.45
C THR A 123 -15.52 -1.22 9.76
N ILE A 124 -14.44 -0.80 10.40
CA ILE A 124 -13.31 -1.68 10.77
C ILE A 124 -13.05 -1.71 12.28
N GLY A 125 -13.88 -1.01 13.07
CA GLY A 125 -13.89 -1.16 14.53
C GLY A 125 -12.75 -0.44 15.24
N ILE A 126 -12.20 0.65 14.67
CA ILE A 126 -11.15 1.45 15.32
C ILE A 126 -11.78 2.20 16.51
N PRO A 127 -11.34 1.96 17.76
CA PRO A 127 -11.80 2.76 18.89
C PRO A 127 -11.09 4.13 18.90
N LEU A 128 -11.87 5.20 18.95
CA LEU A 128 -11.35 6.57 19.06
C LEU A 128 -11.29 7.06 20.50
N GLU A 129 -12.32 6.72 21.28
CA GLU A 129 -12.44 7.16 22.66
C GLU A 129 -13.18 6.10 23.47
N ILE A 130 -12.64 5.78 24.63
CA ILE A 130 -13.18 4.81 25.57
C ILE A 130 -13.17 5.48 26.91
N ARG A 131 -14.32 5.46 27.59
CA ARG A 131 -14.42 5.83 28.99
C ARG A 131 -15.29 4.81 29.68
N MET A 132 -14.73 4.04 30.59
CA MET A 132 -15.46 3.07 31.40
C MET A 132 -15.27 3.41 32.87
N GLN A 133 -16.36 3.40 33.63
CA GLN A 133 -16.34 3.76 35.05
C GLN A 133 -17.16 2.77 35.84
N PHE A 134 -16.52 2.13 36.81
CA PHE A 134 -17.13 1.14 37.68
C PHE A 134 -16.72 1.36 39.12
N GLN A 135 -17.43 0.69 40.03
CA GLN A 135 -17.15 0.68 41.45
C GLN A 135 -17.03 -0.75 41.94
N PHE A 136 -15.93 -1.04 42.63
CA PHE A 136 -15.73 -2.26 43.36
C PHE A 136 -16.19 -2.05 44.80
N ASN A 137 -16.92 -3.04 45.29
CA ASN A 137 -17.53 -3.03 46.61
C ASN A 137 -17.21 -4.34 47.31
N ILE A 138 -17.28 -4.32 48.65
CA ILE A 138 -17.16 -5.49 49.50
C ILE A 138 -18.55 -5.79 50.07
N ILE A 139 -18.99 -7.04 49.91
CA ILE A 139 -20.22 -7.55 50.51
C ILE A 139 -19.85 -8.04 51.91
N THR A 140 -20.15 -7.26 52.95
CA THR A 140 -19.97 -7.75 54.32
C THR A 140 -21.07 -8.75 54.65
N ARG A 141 -20.76 -9.72 55.51
CA ARG A 141 -21.72 -10.68 56.06
C ARG A 141 -21.52 -10.74 57.56
N ASP A 142 -22.56 -11.13 58.28
CA ASP A 142 -22.47 -11.30 59.72
C ASP A 142 -21.49 -12.45 60.00
N LEU A 143 -20.47 -12.17 60.81
CA LEU A 143 -19.42 -13.11 61.19
C LEU A 143 -19.47 -13.34 62.70
N PRO A 144 -20.53 -13.98 63.23
CA PRO A 144 -20.79 -14.06 64.67
C PRO A 144 -19.68 -14.79 65.44
N SER A 145 -18.95 -15.68 64.77
CA SER A 145 -17.83 -16.44 65.32
C SER A 145 -16.52 -15.64 65.43
N PHE A 146 -16.44 -14.44 64.84
CA PHE A 146 -15.25 -13.60 64.83
C PHE A 146 -15.46 -12.39 65.75
N GLY A 147 -14.86 -12.40 66.94
CA GLY A 147 -15.17 -11.45 68.03
C GLY A 147 -15.24 -9.97 67.63
N GLN A 148 -14.23 -9.46 66.90
CA GLN A 148 -14.20 -8.06 66.44
C GLN A 148 -15.21 -7.74 65.32
N LEU A 149 -15.67 -8.76 64.58
CA LEU A 149 -16.58 -8.62 63.44
C LEU A 149 -18.01 -9.10 63.76
N LYS A 150 -18.26 -9.51 65.00
CA LYS A 150 -19.54 -10.07 65.47
C LYS A 150 -20.74 -9.15 65.21
N ASN A 151 -20.50 -7.84 65.21
CA ASN A 151 -21.51 -6.80 65.02
C ASN A 151 -21.47 -6.14 63.64
N ILE A 152 -20.63 -6.61 62.71
CA ILE A 152 -20.67 -6.13 61.33
C ILE A 152 -21.94 -6.69 60.70
N ARG A 153 -22.87 -5.79 60.35
CA ARG A 153 -24.08 -6.14 59.62
C ARG A 153 -23.76 -6.43 58.16
N SER A 154 -24.50 -7.36 57.57
CA SER A 154 -24.53 -7.57 56.12
C SER A 154 -24.90 -6.26 55.39
N LYS A 155 -23.93 -5.68 54.68
CA LYS A 155 -24.07 -4.41 53.96
C LYS A 155 -23.16 -4.40 52.73
N MET A 156 -23.54 -3.58 51.75
CA MET A 156 -22.66 -3.24 50.65
C MET A 156 -21.73 -2.11 51.08
N MET A 157 -20.42 -2.38 51.12
CA MET A 157 -19.40 -1.39 51.46
C MET A 157 -18.62 -0.97 50.20
N PRO A 158 -18.72 0.29 49.75
CA PRO A 158 -17.90 0.80 48.66
C PRO A 158 -16.43 0.73 49.04
N PHE A 159 -15.60 0.20 48.16
CA PHE A 159 -14.18 0.06 48.43
C PHE A 159 -13.37 1.06 47.61
N PHE A 160 -13.39 0.95 46.28
CA PHE A 160 -12.82 1.94 45.37
C PHE A 160 -13.56 1.93 44.05
N GLY A 161 -13.47 3.03 43.30
CA GLY A 161 -13.96 3.07 41.93
C GLY A 161 -12.83 3.22 40.93
N VAL A 162 -13.00 2.61 39.77
CA VAL A 162 -12.01 2.60 38.69
C VAL A 162 -12.56 3.39 37.51
N GLU A 163 -11.69 4.15 36.88
CA GLU A 163 -11.95 4.80 35.61
C GLU A 163 -10.89 4.37 34.59
N ALA A 164 -11.32 3.69 33.53
CA ALA A 164 -10.49 3.39 32.39
C ALA A 164 -10.82 4.39 31.28
N LYS A 165 -9.82 5.18 30.87
CA LYS A 165 -9.92 6.17 29.80
C LYS A 165 -8.86 5.90 28.74
N GLY A 166 -9.27 5.93 27.48
CA GLY A 166 -8.37 5.91 26.34
C GLY A 166 -8.92 6.82 25.26
N LYS A 167 -8.07 7.64 24.64
CA LYS A 167 -8.50 8.58 23.61
C LYS A 167 -7.41 8.75 22.57
N ILE A 168 -7.78 8.79 21.29
CA ILE A 168 -6.93 9.29 20.23
C ILE A 168 -6.86 10.81 20.40
N GLU A 169 -5.76 11.29 20.99
CA GLU A 169 -5.61 12.67 21.48
C GLU A 169 -5.38 13.70 20.36
N SER A 170 -4.94 13.27 19.18
CA SER A 170 -4.53 14.19 18.11
C SER A 170 -4.70 13.59 16.71
N ASN A 171 -4.72 14.47 15.69
CA ASN A 171 -4.62 14.07 14.27
C ASN A 171 -3.35 13.25 14.01
N ARG A 172 -2.27 13.49 14.77
CA ARG A 172 -1.03 12.69 14.69
C ARG A 172 -1.28 11.25 15.10
N SER A 173 -1.90 11.03 16.26
CA SER A 173 -2.20 9.68 16.76
C SER A 173 -3.16 8.95 15.83
N LEU A 174 -4.14 9.66 15.26
CA LEU A 174 -5.04 9.10 14.25
C LEU A 174 -4.30 8.67 12.99
N PHE A 175 -3.47 9.56 12.42
CA PHE A 175 -2.64 9.26 11.25
C PHE A 175 -1.79 8.01 11.47
N ILE A 176 -1.09 7.92 12.61
CA ILE A 176 -0.27 6.76 12.96
C ILE A 176 -1.13 5.50 13.06
N THR A 177 -2.30 5.58 13.69
CA THR A 177 -3.22 4.42 13.82
C THR A 177 -3.67 3.92 12.45
N ILE A 178 -4.10 4.81 11.57
CA ILE A 178 -4.49 4.47 10.19
C ILE A 178 -3.30 3.87 9.45
N MET A 179 -2.10 4.45 9.58
CA MET A 179 -0.93 3.90 8.92
C MET A 179 -0.58 2.50 9.38
N ILE A 180 -0.69 2.22 10.68
CA ILE A 180 -0.45 0.89 11.23
C ILE A 180 -1.51 -0.09 10.69
N VAL A 181 -2.79 0.28 10.72
CA VAL A 181 -3.87 -0.57 10.19
C VAL A 181 -3.63 -0.87 8.71
N SER A 182 -3.37 0.14 7.88
CA SER A 182 -3.09 -0.04 6.45
C SER A 182 -1.80 -0.84 6.20
N PHE A 183 -0.78 -0.72 7.05
CA PHE A 183 0.43 -1.53 6.92
C PHE A 183 0.17 -3.00 7.25
N LEU A 184 -0.60 -3.26 8.32
CA LEU A 184 -0.93 -4.61 8.77
C LEU A 184 -1.80 -5.39 7.77
N THR A 185 -2.63 -4.71 6.96
CA THR A 185 -3.44 -5.39 5.94
C THR A 185 -2.61 -5.96 4.78
N ASN A 186 -1.35 -5.52 4.61
CA ASN A 186 -0.36 -6.07 3.67
C ASN A 186 -0.95 -6.38 2.26
N TYR A 187 -1.56 -5.36 1.64
CA TYR A 187 -2.33 -5.49 0.39
C TYR A 187 -1.49 -5.75 -0.88
N LEU A 188 -0.16 -5.72 -0.81
CA LEU A 188 0.75 -6.08 -1.90
C LEU A 188 1.84 -7.02 -1.39
N LYS A 189 1.43 -8.21 -0.97
CA LYS A 189 2.34 -9.20 -0.38
C LYS A 189 3.13 -9.98 -1.43
N TYR A 190 2.52 -10.29 -2.56
CA TYR A 190 3.13 -11.10 -3.62
C TYR A 190 3.21 -10.33 -4.92
N LEU A 191 4.38 -10.36 -5.54
CA LEU A 191 4.64 -9.85 -6.88
C LEU A 191 4.86 -11.03 -7.81
N PHE A 192 3.99 -11.18 -8.81
CA PHE A 192 4.13 -12.15 -9.88
C PHE A 192 4.77 -11.45 -11.07
N ALA A 193 5.92 -11.93 -11.52
CA ALA A 193 6.57 -11.48 -12.73
C ALA A 193 6.35 -12.50 -13.85
N ILE A 194 5.91 -12.03 -15.02
CA ILE A 194 5.74 -12.84 -16.22
C ILE A 194 6.58 -12.19 -17.33
N GLY A 195 7.54 -12.94 -17.86
CA GLY A 195 8.43 -12.46 -18.91
C GLY A 195 7.86 -12.71 -20.30
N GLY A 196 8.29 -11.92 -21.28
CA GLY A 196 8.02 -12.09 -22.71
C GLY A 196 9.26 -12.62 -23.42
N LEU A 197 9.19 -13.86 -23.90
CA LEU A 197 10.24 -14.50 -24.69
C LEU A 197 10.06 -14.19 -26.18
N LEU A 198 11.10 -13.65 -26.83
CA LEU A 198 11.09 -13.44 -28.27
C LEU A 198 11.42 -14.74 -29.01
N LEU A 199 10.45 -15.28 -29.74
CA LEU A 199 10.57 -16.56 -30.44
C LEU A 199 11.26 -16.46 -31.80
N ASN A 200 11.29 -15.28 -32.41
CA ASN A 200 11.85 -15.03 -33.74
C ASN A 200 12.93 -13.91 -33.74
N PRO A 201 13.98 -14.01 -32.91
CA PRO A 201 14.89 -12.91 -32.69
C PRO A 201 15.69 -12.52 -33.93
N GLU A 202 16.13 -13.47 -34.75
CA GLU A 202 16.87 -13.17 -36.00
C GLU A 202 15.99 -12.47 -37.04
N GLN A 203 14.76 -12.95 -37.22
CA GLN A 203 13.80 -12.35 -38.14
C GLN A 203 13.43 -10.94 -37.67
N PHE A 204 13.23 -10.76 -36.36
CA PHE A 204 12.94 -9.46 -35.77
C PHE A 204 14.07 -8.45 -36.00
N LEU A 205 15.34 -8.87 -35.85
CA LEU A 205 16.50 -8.02 -36.18
C LEU A 205 16.54 -7.62 -37.66
N ASN A 206 15.94 -8.42 -38.54
CA ASN A 206 15.81 -8.15 -39.97
C ASN A 206 14.51 -7.40 -40.37
N GLY A 207 13.75 -6.90 -39.39
CA GLY A 207 12.59 -6.03 -39.62
C GLY A 207 11.23 -6.71 -39.55
N GLU A 208 11.17 -8.02 -39.29
CA GLU A 208 9.92 -8.72 -39.03
C GLU A 208 9.29 -8.30 -37.69
N ARG A 209 7.99 -8.57 -37.52
CA ARG A 209 7.29 -8.30 -36.26
C ARG A 209 7.76 -9.25 -35.16
N ALA A 210 7.82 -8.75 -33.92
CA ALA A 210 8.15 -9.57 -32.76
C ALA A 210 7.06 -10.62 -32.49
N ASN A 211 7.46 -11.87 -32.26
CA ASN A 211 6.59 -12.96 -31.81
C ASN A 211 6.94 -13.32 -30.36
N ILE A 212 6.04 -13.02 -29.44
CA ILE A 212 6.30 -13.10 -28.00
C ILE A 212 5.51 -14.26 -27.37
N GLN A 213 6.17 -15.03 -26.52
CA GLN A 213 5.55 -16.03 -25.66
C GLN A 213 5.75 -15.68 -24.18
N GLU A 214 4.68 -15.73 -23.40
CA GLU A 214 4.77 -15.54 -21.95
C GLU A 214 5.50 -16.71 -21.29
N PHE A 215 6.33 -16.41 -20.28
CA PHE A 215 6.93 -17.41 -19.41
C PHE A 215 6.90 -16.95 -17.94
N GLY A 216 6.80 -17.91 -17.01
CA GLY A 216 6.53 -17.67 -15.59
C GLY A 216 5.23 -18.35 -15.14
N PRO A 217 4.72 -18.05 -13.94
CA PRO A 217 5.11 -16.90 -13.10
C PRO A 217 6.39 -17.13 -12.31
N TYR A 218 7.07 -16.02 -11.98
CA TYR A 218 8.08 -15.97 -10.92
C TYR A 218 7.52 -15.12 -9.80
N VAL A 219 7.43 -15.71 -8.63
CA VAL A 219 6.72 -15.14 -7.49
C VAL A 219 7.72 -14.67 -6.46
N PHE A 220 7.51 -13.43 -6.02
CA PHE A 220 8.30 -12.80 -4.97
C PHE A 220 7.38 -12.37 -3.86
N ARG A 221 7.81 -12.56 -2.61
CA ARG A 221 7.24 -11.87 -1.46
C ARG A 221 7.85 -10.48 -1.40
N LEU A 222 6.99 -9.48 -1.38
CA LEU A 222 7.35 -8.07 -1.28
C LEU A 222 7.30 -7.64 0.19
N GLU A 223 8.39 -7.09 0.68
CA GLU A 223 8.48 -6.56 2.05
C GLU A 223 8.67 -5.04 1.98
N ARG A 224 7.57 -4.29 1.96
CA ARG A 224 7.64 -2.82 1.87
C ARG A 224 8.26 -2.23 3.13
N GLN A 225 9.33 -1.47 2.96
CA GLN A 225 10.03 -0.76 4.03
C GLN A 225 9.91 0.75 3.82
N ARG A 226 9.29 1.45 4.78
CA ARG A 226 9.21 2.92 4.79
C ARG A 226 10.19 3.46 5.82
N LEU A 227 11.14 4.27 5.35
CA LEU A 227 12.14 4.93 6.17
C LEU A 227 11.72 6.39 6.33
N ILE A 228 11.25 6.74 7.52
CA ILE A 228 10.84 8.11 7.82
C ILE A 228 12.08 8.96 8.01
N ASP A 229 12.18 10.04 7.24
CA ASP A 229 13.28 10.98 7.29
C ASP A 229 12.95 12.14 8.23
N GLU A 230 11.80 12.80 8.01
CA GLU A 230 11.41 13.99 8.77
C GLU A 230 9.91 14.02 9.05
N TRP A 231 9.54 14.28 10.30
CA TRP A 231 8.17 14.64 10.69
C TRP A 231 8.00 16.16 10.69
N ARG A 232 7.20 16.69 9.77
CA ARG A 232 6.80 18.10 9.75
C ARG A 232 5.42 18.27 10.36
N ASN A 233 4.98 19.51 10.58
CA ASN A 233 3.67 19.78 11.18
C ASN A 233 2.54 19.10 10.40
N GLU A 234 2.34 19.45 9.12
CA GLU A 234 1.27 18.91 8.28
C GLU A 234 1.69 17.73 7.40
N THR A 235 3.00 17.50 7.23
CA THR A 235 3.53 16.55 6.26
C THR A 235 4.56 15.59 6.87
N LEU A 236 4.84 14.52 6.16
CA LEU A 236 5.84 13.51 6.49
C LEU A 236 6.76 13.33 5.29
N VAL A 237 8.07 13.41 5.51
CA VAL A 237 9.08 13.07 4.49
C VAL A 237 9.60 11.67 4.76
N TYR A 238 9.66 10.85 3.72
CA TYR A 238 10.13 9.47 3.83
C TYR A 238 10.73 8.97 2.52
N TYR A 239 11.41 7.83 2.64
CA TYR A 239 11.90 7.01 1.54
C TYR A 239 11.29 5.62 1.59
N GLU A 240 11.25 4.95 0.44
CA GLU A 240 10.72 3.58 0.33
C GLU A 240 11.70 2.62 -0.31
N LYS A 241 11.74 1.40 0.23
CA LYS A 241 12.40 0.25 -0.35
C LYS A 241 11.39 -0.90 -0.47
N PHE A 242 11.57 -1.71 -1.50
CA PHE A 242 10.70 -2.86 -1.78
C PHE A 242 11.49 -4.16 -1.87
N PRO A 243 12.18 -4.61 -0.81
CA PRO A 243 12.88 -5.89 -0.83
C PRO A 243 12.00 -7.02 -1.35
N LEU A 244 12.58 -7.82 -2.26
CA LEU A 244 11.92 -8.96 -2.89
C LEU A 244 12.58 -10.24 -2.40
N LYS A 245 11.78 -11.16 -1.88
CA LYS A 245 12.21 -12.52 -1.52
C LYS A 245 11.56 -13.53 -2.47
N PHE A 246 12.37 -14.27 -3.20
CA PHE A 246 11.89 -15.26 -4.17
C PHE A 246 11.17 -16.43 -3.50
N GLU A 247 10.06 -16.88 -4.10
CA GLU A 247 9.22 -17.99 -3.65
C GLU A 247 9.31 -19.15 -4.65
N PRO A 248 10.26 -20.09 -4.49
CA PRO A 248 10.52 -21.13 -5.48
C PRO A 248 9.35 -22.10 -5.67
N THR A 249 8.54 -22.35 -4.63
CA THR A 249 7.41 -23.29 -4.69
C THR A 249 6.21 -22.77 -5.48
N LEU A 250 6.13 -21.45 -5.67
CA LEU A 250 5.08 -20.78 -6.44
C LEU A 250 5.56 -20.35 -7.83
N SER A 251 6.82 -20.66 -8.16
CA SER A 251 7.50 -20.17 -9.36
C SER A 251 7.85 -21.31 -10.31
N GLU A 252 7.92 -20.97 -11.59
CA GLU A 252 8.55 -21.82 -12.62
C GLU A 252 10.07 -21.97 -12.37
N SER A 253 10.70 -22.95 -13.04
CA SER A 253 12.13 -23.22 -12.91
C SER A 253 13.00 -22.05 -13.39
N ILE A 254 13.87 -21.55 -12.51
CA ILE A 254 14.80 -20.45 -12.79
C ILE A 254 16.10 -20.89 -13.49
N ASN A 255 16.35 -22.20 -13.58
CA ASN A 255 17.54 -22.75 -14.23
C ASN A 255 17.34 -22.96 -15.74
N LYS A 256 16.13 -22.72 -16.24
CA LYS A 256 15.84 -22.79 -17.67
C LYS A 256 16.63 -21.71 -18.41
N GLU A 257 17.29 -22.10 -19.49
CA GLU A 257 17.93 -21.16 -20.40
C GLU A 257 16.93 -20.69 -21.47
N ILE A 258 17.02 -19.41 -21.80
CA ILE A 258 16.22 -18.77 -22.85
C ILE A 258 17.12 -17.92 -23.74
N ASN A 259 16.76 -17.84 -25.02
CA ASN A 259 17.32 -16.85 -25.93
C ASN A 259 16.54 -15.55 -25.75
N MET A 260 17.22 -14.46 -25.41
CA MET A 260 16.59 -13.17 -25.23
C MET A 260 17.45 -12.05 -25.78
N MET A 261 16.84 -10.88 -25.97
CA MET A 261 17.64 -9.69 -26.25
C MET A 261 18.42 -9.26 -25.01
N ASN A 262 19.67 -8.88 -25.24
CA ASN A 262 20.57 -8.34 -24.24
C ASN A 262 20.20 -6.89 -23.93
N LEU A 263 19.10 -6.73 -23.17
CA LEU A 263 18.56 -5.41 -22.82
C LEU A 263 19.61 -4.48 -22.21
N PRO A 264 20.48 -4.91 -21.28
CA PRO A 264 21.46 -4.00 -20.71
C PRO A 264 22.44 -3.48 -21.76
N LEU A 265 22.93 -4.35 -22.65
CA LEU A 265 23.77 -3.92 -23.76
C LEU A 265 23.05 -2.92 -24.67
N ILE A 266 21.82 -3.24 -25.09
CA ILE A 266 21.00 -2.36 -25.94
C ILE A 266 20.81 -0.99 -25.25
N THR A 267 20.57 -1.00 -23.95
CA THR A 267 20.47 0.22 -23.13
C THR A 267 21.74 1.05 -23.19
N THR A 268 22.89 0.43 -22.91
CA THR A 268 24.17 1.12 -22.92
C THR A 268 24.45 1.74 -24.29
N LEU A 269 24.11 1.02 -25.35
CA LEU A 269 24.25 1.52 -26.73
C LEU A 269 23.31 2.71 -27.01
N LEU A 270 22.07 2.66 -26.54
CA LEU A 270 21.10 3.75 -26.67
C LEU A 270 21.54 5.00 -25.91
N ILE A 271 21.98 4.86 -24.66
CA ILE A 271 22.48 5.97 -23.84
C ILE A 271 23.72 6.58 -24.51
N ALA A 272 24.68 5.74 -24.91
CA ALA A 272 25.89 6.19 -25.60
C ALA A 272 25.53 6.96 -26.89
N HIS A 273 24.62 6.43 -27.70
CA HIS A 273 24.13 7.09 -28.90
C HIS A 273 23.53 8.47 -28.60
N HIS A 274 22.60 8.56 -27.64
CA HIS A 274 21.96 9.81 -27.27
C HIS A 274 22.94 10.86 -26.74
N TRP A 275 23.90 10.43 -25.92
CA TRP A 275 24.95 11.29 -25.38
C TRP A 275 25.82 11.89 -26.50
N LEU A 276 26.21 11.09 -27.50
CA LEU A 276 27.01 11.55 -28.63
C LEU A 276 26.29 12.59 -29.50
N GLU A 277 24.97 12.41 -29.67
CA GLU A 277 24.14 13.38 -30.38
C GLU A 277 24.06 14.71 -29.62
N ARG A 278 23.95 14.66 -28.29
CA ARG A 278 23.84 15.84 -27.42
C ARG A 278 25.08 16.74 -27.45
N TYR A 279 26.28 16.17 -27.52
CA TYR A 279 27.54 16.93 -27.50
C TYR A 279 28.11 17.29 -28.89
N TYR A 280 27.29 17.20 -29.94
CA TYR A 280 27.69 17.52 -31.33
C TYR A 280 28.93 16.77 -31.85
N LEU A 281 29.33 15.66 -31.21
CA LEU A 281 30.39 14.76 -31.66
C LEU A 281 29.89 13.83 -32.78
N LYS A 282 29.07 14.37 -33.71
CA LYS A 282 28.48 13.60 -34.82
C LYS A 282 29.56 12.94 -35.68
N PHE A 283 30.74 13.55 -35.80
CA PHE A 283 31.87 12.98 -36.54
C PHE A 283 32.39 11.67 -35.93
N LEU A 284 32.32 11.50 -34.60
CA LEU A 284 32.74 10.26 -33.94
C LEU A 284 31.77 9.10 -34.18
N THR A 285 30.50 9.38 -34.53
CA THR A 285 29.50 8.32 -34.71
C THR A 285 29.86 7.33 -35.83
N THR A 286 30.65 7.74 -36.83
CA THR A 286 31.19 6.86 -37.88
C THR A 286 32.29 5.93 -37.36
N ILE A 287 33.04 6.36 -36.34
CA ILE A 287 34.14 5.61 -35.69
C ILE A 287 33.57 4.63 -34.63
N ILE A 288 32.38 4.92 -34.12
CA ILE A 288 31.78 4.21 -32.99
C ILE A 288 31.23 2.83 -33.34
N ASN A 289 30.74 2.60 -34.56
CA ASN A 289 30.21 1.28 -34.92
C ASN A 289 31.29 0.19 -34.98
N PRO A 290 32.48 0.45 -35.58
CA PRO A 290 33.62 -0.44 -35.46
C PRO A 290 34.02 -0.71 -34.00
N ILE A 291 34.01 0.32 -33.15
CA ILE A 291 34.34 0.19 -31.72
C ILE A 291 33.30 -0.66 -31.00
N ILE A 292 32.01 -0.39 -31.15
CA ILE A 292 30.92 -1.19 -30.56
C ILE A 292 31.05 -2.65 -30.99
N THR A 293 31.28 -2.90 -32.28
CA THR A 293 31.45 -4.26 -32.82
C THR A 293 32.68 -4.94 -32.23
N LEU A 294 33.80 -4.20 -32.09
CA LEU A 294 35.02 -4.70 -31.46
C LEU A 294 34.77 -5.04 -29.99
N VAL A 295 34.13 -4.15 -29.23
CA VAL A 295 33.79 -4.35 -27.82
C VAL A 295 32.91 -5.59 -27.63
N MET A 296 31.84 -5.69 -28.42
CA MET A 296 30.96 -6.85 -28.41
C MET A 296 31.73 -8.15 -28.66
N ARG A 297 32.62 -8.18 -29.66
CA ARG A 297 33.46 -9.36 -29.93
C ARG A 297 34.46 -9.65 -28.81
N THR A 298 35.17 -8.63 -28.32
CA THR A 298 36.21 -8.77 -27.28
C THR A 298 35.64 -9.28 -25.96
N PHE A 299 34.45 -8.81 -25.58
CA PHE A 299 33.80 -9.21 -24.33
C PHE A 299 32.78 -10.34 -24.50
N GLY A 300 32.64 -10.90 -25.72
CA GLY A 300 31.70 -11.97 -26.03
C GLY A 300 30.23 -11.58 -25.87
N GLU A 301 29.91 -10.28 -25.96
CA GLU A 301 28.54 -9.76 -25.81
C GLU A 301 27.84 -9.78 -27.18
N SER A 302 26.58 -10.19 -27.17
CA SER A 302 25.73 -10.28 -28.37
C SER A 302 24.37 -9.64 -28.08
N ILE A 303 23.70 -9.17 -29.13
CA ILE A 303 22.36 -8.56 -29.00
C ILE A 303 21.34 -9.63 -28.65
N ILE A 304 21.48 -10.84 -29.19
CA ILE A 304 20.71 -12.01 -28.80
C ILE A 304 21.62 -12.87 -27.94
N GLN A 305 21.29 -13.00 -26.67
CA GLN A 305 22.05 -13.78 -25.71
C GLN A 305 21.24 -14.99 -25.24
N ARG A 306 21.93 -16.08 -24.91
CA ARG A 306 21.37 -17.21 -24.20
C ARG A 306 21.67 -17.08 -22.72
N GLU A 307 20.64 -16.98 -21.89
CA GLU A 307 20.80 -16.73 -20.46
C GLU A 307 19.82 -17.57 -19.63
N THR A 308 20.20 -17.84 -18.38
CA THR A 308 19.29 -18.49 -17.42
C THR A 308 18.29 -17.47 -16.88
N ILE A 309 17.07 -17.92 -16.58
CA ILE A 309 16.07 -17.08 -15.93
C ILE A 309 16.60 -16.48 -14.62
N ASN A 310 17.40 -17.24 -13.85
CA ASN A 310 18.06 -16.74 -12.66
C ASN A 310 18.87 -15.45 -12.93
N ASN A 311 19.71 -15.47 -13.97
CA ASN A 311 20.51 -14.32 -14.37
C ASN A 311 19.66 -13.16 -14.89
N VAL A 312 18.50 -13.44 -15.48
CA VAL A 312 17.56 -12.41 -15.94
C VAL A 312 16.86 -11.71 -14.78
N LEU A 313 16.40 -12.49 -13.79
CA LEU A 313 15.62 -11.98 -12.66
C LEU A 313 16.49 -11.38 -11.55
N PHE A 314 17.65 -11.97 -11.25
CA PHE A 314 18.53 -11.56 -10.15
C PHE A 314 19.81 -10.86 -10.62
N GLY A 315 20.05 -10.91 -11.92
CA GLY A 315 21.06 -10.14 -12.60
C GLY A 315 22.28 -10.93 -13.02
N ARG A 316 23.00 -10.34 -13.99
CA ARG A 316 24.26 -10.83 -14.54
C ARG A 316 25.24 -9.68 -14.68
N GLN A 317 26.54 -9.98 -14.68
CA GLN A 317 27.55 -8.99 -15.02
C GLN A 317 27.49 -8.62 -16.50
N ILE A 318 27.49 -7.31 -16.80
CA ILE A 318 27.62 -6.78 -18.15
C ILE A 318 29.11 -6.58 -18.42
N ASN A 319 29.73 -7.47 -19.18
CA ASN A 319 31.17 -7.39 -19.43
C ASN A 319 31.54 -6.19 -20.30
N ALA A 320 30.61 -5.73 -21.16
CA ALA A 320 30.80 -4.51 -21.94
C ALA A 320 30.98 -3.24 -21.08
N MET A 321 30.53 -3.21 -19.82
CA MET A 321 30.76 -2.06 -18.93
C MET A 321 32.24 -1.90 -18.55
N LYS A 322 33.00 -3.00 -18.49
CA LYS A 322 34.46 -2.96 -18.27
C LYS A 322 35.19 -2.20 -19.38
N PHE A 323 34.63 -2.17 -20.59
CA PHE A 323 35.17 -1.35 -21.67
C PHE A 323 35.00 0.14 -21.41
N LEU A 324 33.86 0.56 -20.87
CA LEU A 324 33.63 1.96 -20.52
C LEU A 324 34.58 2.40 -19.40
N GLU A 325 34.84 1.55 -18.42
CA GLU A 325 35.87 1.78 -17.40
C GLU A 325 37.27 1.93 -18.02
N PHE A 326 37.64 1.05 -18.94
CA PHE A 326 38.90 1.12 -19.68
C PHE A 326 39.04 2.42 -20.49
N ILE A 327 38.00 2.79 -21.25
CA ILE A 327 37.99 4.04 -22.02
C ILE A 327 38.03 5.25 -21.09
N ASN A 328 37.36 5.24 -19.94
CA ASN A 328 37.43 6.35 -18.99
C ASN A 328 38.86 6.56 -18.46
N GLY A 329 39.57 5.47 -18.17
CA GLY A 329 40.97 5.51 -17.72
C GLY A 329 41.93 6.07 -18.78
N ILE A 330 41.65 5.83 -20.07
CA ILE A 330 42.46 6.33 -21.19
C ILE A 330 42.07 7.76 -21.57
N ALA A 331 40.77 8.06 -21.66
CA ALA A 331 40.23 9.33 -22.12
C ALA A 331 40.69 10.50 -21.23
N LYS A 332 40.74 10.30 -19.90
CA LYS A 332 41.28 11.30 -18.95
C LYS A 332 42.71 11.72 -19.24
N ASN A 333 43.52 10.85 -19.87
CA ASN A 333 44.94 11.10 -20.10
C ASN A 333 45.27 11.58 -21.52
N ILE A 334 44.39 11.37 -22.51
CA ILE A 334 44.70 11.61 -23.93
C ILE A 334 43.90 12.79 -24.50
N VAL A 335 42.67 13.07 -24.05
CA VAL A 335 41.81 14.09 -24.68
C VAL A 335 41.07 14.94 -23.62
N PRO A 336 41.54 16.16 -23.32
CA PRO A 336 40.96 17.04 -22.28
C PRO A 336 39.49 17.45 -22.47
N PHE A 337 38.93 17.25 -23.67
CA PHE A 337 37.57 17.65 -24.04
C PHE A 337 36.55 16.50 -24.01
N ILE A 338 36.98 15.27 -23.68
CA ILE A 338 36.05 14.14 -23.51
C ILE A 338 35.47 14.22 -22.08
N PRO A 339 34.14 14.31 -21.91
CA PRO A 339 33.50 14.34 -20.60
C PRO A 339 33.74 13.03 -19.81
N ASP A 340 33.75 13.13 -18.48
CA ASP A 340 33.99 12.00 -17.58
C ASP A 340 32.89 10.93 -17.75
N PHE A 341 33.28 9.71 -18.13
CA PHE A 341 32.34 8.57 -18.22
C PHE A 341 31.97 8.03 -16.85
N HIS A 342 32.59 8.52 -15.76
CA HIS A 342 32.30 8.06 -14.41
C HIS A 342 30.82 8.22 -14.03
N GLU A 343 30.14 9.28 -14.47
CA GLU A 343 28.69 9.45 -14.23
C GLU A 343 27.86 8.39 -14.98
N LEU A 344 28.27 8.06 -16.22
CA LEU A 344 27.65 7.01 -17.05
C LEU A 344 27.85 5.60 -16.47
N ILE A 345 29.00 5.36 -15.83
CA ILE A 345 29.41 4.07 -15.27
C ILE A 345 28.86 3.86 -13.86
N SER A 346 28.95 4.89 -13.00
CA SER A 346 28.57 4.82 -11.58
C SER A 346 27.05 4.98 -11.36
N ASN A 347 26.35 5.61 -12.30
CA ASN A 347 24.92 5.83 -12.23
C ASN A 347 24.29 5.49 -13.59
N PHE A 348 24.06 4.20 -13.83
CA PHE A 348 23.44 3.72 -15.06
C PHE A 348 21.96 4.10 -15.05
N ALA A 349 21.65 5.28 -15.61
CA ALA A 349 20.30 5.76 -15.75
C ALA A 349 19.53 5.85 -14.41
N GLY A 350 20.21 6.34 -13.38
CA GLY A 350 19.65 6.48 -12.04
C GLY A 350 19.73 5.22 -11.18
N PHE A 351 20.35 4.14 -11.68
CA PHE A 351 20.62 2.88 -10.98
C PHE A 351 22.11 2.73 -10.67
N GLN A 352 22.45 2.43 -9.41
CA GLN A 352 23.79 2.01 -9.05
C GLN A 352 23.95 0.52 -9.42
N LEU A 353 24.73 0.24 -10.46
CA LEU A 353 25.09 -1.12 -10.83
C LEU A 353 26.12 -1.63 -9.81
N LEU A 354 25.72 -2.54 -8.93
CA LEU A 354 26.67 -3.21 -8.03
C LEU A 354 27.50 -4.19 -8.84
N ASN A 355 28.83 -4.05 -8.84
CA ASN A 355 29.75 -4.94 -9.59
C ASN A 355 29.39 -5.12 -11.08
N ASN A 356 28.90 -4.05 -11.74
CA ASN A 356 28.46 -4.08 -13.13
C ASN A 356 27.34 -5.11 -13.41
N THR A 357 26.54 -5.48 -12.40
CA THR A 357 25.40 -6.38 -12.59
C THR A 357 24.12 -5.63 -12.89
N PHE A 358 23.37 -6.10 -13.87
CA PHE A 358 22.01 -5.62 -14.15
C PHE A 358 21.00 -6.74 -13.92
N SER A 359 19.93 -6.41 -13.20
CA SER A 359 18.80 -7.27 -12.89
C SER A 359 17.49 -6.59 -13.29
N ILE A 360 16.55 -7.34 -13.88
CA ILE A 360 15.21 -6.80 -14.16
C ILE A 360 14.48 -6.45 -12.86
N MET A 361 14.73 -7.19 -11.77
CA MET A 361 14.10 -6.89 -10.48
C MET A 361 14.65 -5.61 -9.84
N ASP A 362 15.87 -5.19 -10.20
CA ASP A 362 16.42 -3.93 -9.70
C ASP A 362 15.62 -2.72 -10.21
N LEU A 363 14.97 -2.81 -11.38
CA LEU A 363 14.06 -1.79 -11.90
C LEU A 363 12.86 -1.56 -10.99
N ILE A 364 12.48 -2.56 -10.19
CA ILE A 364 11.31 -2.52 -9.29
C ILE A 364 11.74 -2.29 -7.84
N ALA A 365 12.83 -2.94 -7.42
CA ALA A 365 13.19 -3.11 -6.00
C ALA A 365 14.63 -2.73 -5.67
N GLY A 366 15.49 -2.50 -6.67
CA GLY A 366 16.92 -2.26 -6.48
C GLY A 366 17.26 -0.85 -6.00
N LYS A 367 16.30 0.08 -6.05
CA LYS A 367 16.49 1.49 -5.66
C LYS A 367 15.66 1.85 -4.43
N GLN A 368 16.23 2.72 -3.60
CA GLN A 368 15.48 3.49 -2.62
C GLN A 368 14.75 4.64 -3.33
N PHE A 369 13.42 4.62 -3.29
CA PHE A 369 12.57 5.65 -3.88
C PHE A 369 12.35 6.81 -2.90
N GLY A 370 12.12 8.00 -3.44
CA GLY A 370 11.98 9.25 -2.68
C GLY A 370 13.24 10.13 -2.70
N PRO A 371 13.22 11.26 -1.95
CA PRO A 371 12.28 11.54 -0.88
C PRO A 371 10.86 11.85 -1.41
N PHE A 372 9.86 11.34 -0.71
CA PHE A 372 8.45 11.68 -0.90
C PHE A 372 7.97 12.53 0.27
N GLU A 373 7.12 13.51 0.00
CA GLU A 373 6.40 14.25 1.03
C GLU A 373 4.92 13.92 0.94
N LEU A 374 4.34 13.39 2.03
CA LEU A 374 2.92 13.07 2.15
C LEU A 374 2.23 14.02 3.13
N TYR A 375 0.98 14.36 2.86
CA TYR A 375 0.12 15.00 3.85
C TYR A 375 -0.24 14.04 4.98
N ARG A 376 -0.07 14.47 6.23
CA ARG A 376 -0.51 13.73 7.42
C ARG A 376 -1.92 14.10 7.83
N PHE A 377 -2.25 15.38 7.67
CA PHE A 377 -3.55 15.97 7.89
C PHE A 377 -3.62 17.29 7.12
N ASP A 378 -4.81 17.86 7.00
CA ASP A 378 -5.02 19.20 6.48
C ASP A 378 -5.91 20.01 7.43
N ASP A 379 -5.86 21.34 7.29
CA ASP A 379 -6.68 22.27 8.08
C ASP A 379 -8.18 22.01 7.96
N ASN A 380 -8.60 21.32 6.88
CA ASN A 380 -9.99 21.06 6.53
C ASN A 380 -10.49 19.66 6.91
N GLY A 381 -9.87 19.02 7.90
CA GLY A 381 -10.40 17.79 8.51
C GLY A 381 -9.94 16.48 7.86
N ASN A 382 -8.65 16.39 7.54
CA ASN A 382 -7.94 15.18 7.09
C ASN A 382 -8.29 14.66 5.68
N ARG A 383 -8.88 15.49 4.80
CA ARG A 383 -9.34 15.04 3.46
C ARG A 383 -8.20 14.74 2.48
N ARG A 384 -7.08 15.44 2.63
CA ARG A 384 -5.83 15.20 1.88
C ARG A 384 -4.87 14.26 2.61
N MET A 385 -5.28 13.66 3.74
CA MET A 385 -4.45 12.70 4.45
C MET A 385 -3.95 11.64 3.47
N HIS A 386 -2.64 11.46 3.43
CA HIS A 386 -1.92 10.51 2.59
C HIS A 386 -1.87 10.83 1.08
N GLN A 387 -2.29 12.02 0.67
CA GLN A 387 -2.00 12.49 -0.69
C GLN A 387 -0.52 12.86 -0.79
N VAL A 388 0.10 12.52 -1.93
CA VAL A 388 1.49 12.90 -2.24
C VAL A 388 1.53 14.39 -2.55
N LYS A 389 2.32 15.13 -1.77
CA LYS A 389 2.55 16.57 -1.93
C LYS A 389 3.72 16.83 -2.89
N THR A 390 4.84 16.16 -2.67
CA THR A 390 6.03 16.29 -3.52
C THR A 390 6.72 14.94 -3.71
N SER A 391 7.42 14.81 -4.83
CA SER A 391 8.34 13.70 -5.13
C SER A 391 9.68 14.31 -5.54
N MET A 392 10.78 13.84 -4.93
CA MET A 392 12.12 14.43 -5.14
C MET A 392 12.16 15.94 -4.86
N GLY A 393 11.41 16.41 -3.85
CA GLY A 393 11.34 17.81 -3.46
C GLY A 393 10.52 18.72 -4.38
N SER A 394 9.88 18.19 -5.42
CA SER A 394 9.06 18.95 -6.37
C SER A 394 7.61 18.41 -6.41
N ASN A 395 6.63 19.31 -6.54
CA ASN A 395 5.25 18.94 -6.86
C ASN A 395 5.00 18.86 -8.38
N ARG A 396 6.07 19.01 -9.18
CA ARG A 396 6.04 18.90 -10.63
C ARG A 396 7.15 17.99 -11.15
N LEU A 397 6.81 17.12 -12.08
CA LEU A 397 7.73 16.29 -12.86
C LEU A 397 8.45 17.17 -13.89
N LYS A 398 9.76 16.99 -14.05
CA LYS A 398 10.58 17.89 -14.90
C LYS A 398 10.33 17.74 -16.40
N PHE A 399 9.81 16.59 -16.84
CA PHE A 399 9.85 16.19 -18.25
C PHE A 399 8.53 16.33 -19.00
N PHE A 400 7.41 16.30 -18.29
CA PHE A 400 6.08 16.49 -18.88
C PHE A 400 5.69 17.97 -18.89
N GLN A 401 4.72 18.31 -19.73
CA GLN A 401 4.18 19.66 -19.82
C GLN A 401 3.01 19.81 -18.84
N GLU A 402 2.66 21.05 -18.47
CA GLU A 402 1.42 21.28 -17.72
C GLU A 402 0.20 20.89 -18.57
N PRO A 403 -0.87 20.37 -17.96
CA PRO A 403 -1.02 20.02 -16.54
C PRO A 403 -0.47 18.62 -16.16
N CYS A 404 -0.03 17.81 -17.11
CA CYS A 404 0.40 16.41 -16.90
C CYS A 404 1.60 16.24 -15.95
N ASN A 405 2.42 17.27 -15.79
CA ASN A 405 3.56 17.22 -14.90
C ASN A 405 3.22 17.40 -13.41
N HIS A 406 1.99 17.66 -13.02
CA HIS A 406 1.65 17.79 -11.60
C HIS A 406 1.74 16.43 -10.90
N VAL A 407 2.39 16.41 -9.74
CA VAL A 407 2.37 15.25 -8.83
C VAL A 407 1.03 15.26 -8.11
N ASP A 408 0.09 14.45 -8.60
CA ASP A 408 -1.25 14.32 -8.01
C ASP A 408 -1.64 12.86 -7.79
N GLY A 409 -1.99 12.51 -6.57
CA GLY A 409 -2.53 11.21 -6.24
C GLY A 409 -2.19 10.77 -4.82
N TYR A 410 -2.79 9.66 -4.45
CA TYR A 410 -2.48 8.95 -3.22
C TYR A 410 -1.38 7.94 -3.49
N ASP A 411 -0.64 7.58 -2.44
CA ASP A 411 0.16 6.37 -2.54
C ASP A 411 -0.75 5.12 -2.48
N ILE A 412 -0.19 3.96 -2.78
CA ILE A 412 -0.92 2.69 -2.83
C ILE A 412 -1.49 2.25 -1.47
N GLN A 413 -1.12 2.88 -0.34
CA GLN A 413 -1.48 2.39 0.99
C GLN A 413 -2.83 2.84 1.48
N PHE A 414 -3.21 4.07 1.14
CA PHE A 414 -4.38 4.70 1.74
C PHE A 414 -4.79 5.93 0.94
N PHE A 415 -6.09 6.03 0.68
CA PHE A 415 -6.64 6.99 -0.24
C PHE A 415 -7.34 8.17 0.46
N GLY A 416 -7.09 8.37 1.76
CA GLY A 416 -7.69 9.45 2.54
C GLY A 416 -9.09 9.11 3.08
N LEU A 417 -9.48 9.81 4.16
CA LEU A 417 -10.75 9.59 4.89
C LEU A 417 -11.95 10.24 4.18
N LYS A 418 -12.30 9.74 2.99
CA LYS A 418 -13.46 10.19 2.20
C LYS A 418 -13.89 9.18 1.14
N ASP A 419 -15.11 9.32 0.64
CA ASP A 419 -15.48 8.75 -0.67
C ASP A 419 -14.66 9.45 -1.76
N GLN A 420 -13.97 8.67 -2.58
CA GLN A 420 -13.12 9.20 -3.66
C GLN A 420 -13.92 9.64 -4.89
N GLY A 421 -15.24 9.43 -4.90
CA GLY A 421 -16.09 9.80 -6.03
C GLY A 421 -15.88 8.91 -7.24
N GLU A 422 -16.00 9.46 -8.44
CA GLU A 422 -15.90 8.70 -9.69
C GLU A 422 -14.45 8.42 -10.12
N LYS A 423 -13.48 9.23 -9.65
CA LYS A 423 -12.09 9.17 -10.08
C LYS A 423 -11.15 9.42 -8.90
N VAL A 424 -10.14 8.57 -8.79
CA VAL A 424 -9.03 8.74 -7.85
C VAL A 424 -7.71 8.52 -8.58
N ASN A 425 -6.70 9.32 -8.27
CA ASN A 425 -5.38 9.20 -8.86
C ASN A 425 -4.44 8.46 -7.90
N LEU A 426 -3.67 7.52 -8.44
CA LEU A 426 -2.55 6.88 -7.78
C LEU A 426 -1.25 7.55 -8.24
N PHE A 427 -0.33 7.82 -7.33
CA PHE A 427 1.02 8.26 -7.68
C PHE A 427 2.07 7.35 -7.04
N PHE A 428 2.94 6.81 -7.88
CA PHE A 428 4.09 6.01 -7.46
C PHE A 428 5.25 6.28 -8.44
N GLN A 429 6.43 6.60 -7.92
CA GLN A 429 7.56 7.10 -8.73
C GLN A 429 7.92 6.19 -9.93
N PRO A 430 7.96 4.85 -9.80
CA PRO A 430 8.20 3.95 -10.93
C PRO A 430 7.21 4.04 -12.10
N PHE A 431 6.01 4.58 -11.90
CA PHE A 431 5.04 4.76 -12.98
C PHE A 431 5.22 6.06 -13.74
N CYS A 432 6.12 6.95 -13.29
CA CYS A 432 6.51 8.19 -13.95
C CYS A 432 5.37 9.22 -14.12
N ARG A 433 4.13 8.88 -13.83
CA ARG A 433 2.95 9.77 -13.87
C ARG A 433 1.89 9.33 -12.87
N SER A 434 0.93 10.22 -12.65
CA SER A 434 -0.31 9.90 -11.96
C SER A 434 -1.16 8.94 -12.80
N LEU A 435 -1.63 7.86 -12.16
CA LEU A 435 -2.44 6.82 -12.76
C LEU A 435 -3.91 6.98 -12.34
N PRO A 436 -4.82 7.32 -13.27
CA PRO A 436 -6.22 7.54 -12.96
C PRO A 436 -6.98 6.21 -12.83
N LEU A 437 -7.58 5.98 -11.67
CA LEU A 437 -8.52 4.89 -11.41
C LEU A 437 -9.95 5.45 -11.45
N ARG A 438 -10.86 4.75 -12.12
CA ARG A 438 -12.29 5.10 -12.21
C ARG A 438 -13.13 4.12 -11.43
N ARG A 439 -14.14 4.62 -10.74
CA ARG A 439 -15.11 3.79 -10.02
C ARG A 439 -15.93 2.98 -11.02
N GLU A 440 -15.96 1.67 -10.84
CA GLU A 440 -16.75 0.76 -11.67
C GLU A 440 -18.06 0.38 -10.96
N SER A 441 -17.98 0.10 -9.65
CA SER A 441 -19.12 -0.32 -8.86
C SER A 441 -18.92 -0.08 -7.36
N LYS A 442 -20.03 -0.07 -6.61
CA LYS A 442 -20.04 -0.20 -5.15
C LYS A 442 -20.60 -1.56 -4.79
N GLY A 443 -20.12 -2.15 -3.70
CA GLY A 443 -20.56 -3.47 -3.27
C GLY A 443 -19.97 -3.86 -1.91
N TRP A 444 -19.96 -5.16 -1.65
CA TRP A 444 -19.45 -5.73 -0.41
C TRP A 444 -18.34 -6.73 -0.70
N LYS A 445 -17.30 -6.74 0.13
CA LYS A 445 -16.20 -7.71 0.06
C LYS A 445 -15.78 -8.10 1.46
N ASN A 446 -15.80 -9.40 1.77
CA ASN A 446 -15.50 -9.94 3.09
C ASN A 446 -16.28 -9.24 4.24
N GLY A 447 -17.56 -8.91 4.00
CA GLY A 447 -18.41 -8.22 4.98
C GLY A 447 -18.16 -6.71 5.12
N VAL A 448 -17.24 -6.14 4.33
CA VAL A 448 -16.94 -4.70 4.34
C VAL A 448 -17.50 -4.04 3.08
N SER A 449 -18.11 -2.86 3.25
CA SER A 449 -18.60 -2.04 2.15
C SER A 449 -17.43 -1.42 1.38
N VAL A 450 -17.34 -1.68 0.07
CA VAL A 450 -16.23 -1.25 -0.77
C VAL A 450 -16.69 -0.62 -2.08
N ALA A 451 -15.89 0.28 -2.60
CA ALA A 451 -15.97 0.77 -3.97
C ALA A 451 -14.84 0.15 -4.80
N LYS A 452 -15.20 -0.46 -5.93
CA LYS A 452 -14.25 -1.03 -6.88
C LYS A 452 -13.81 0.04 -7.86
N TYR A 453 -12.51 0.33 -7.87
CA TYR A 453 -11.85 1.22 -8.82
C TYR A 453 -10.99 0.42 -9.78
N VAL A 454 -11.02 0.79 -11.06
CA VAL A 454 -10.27 0.13 -12.14
C VAL A 454 -9.47 1.18 -12.88
N ILE A 455 -8.23 0.85 -13.27
CA ILE A 455 -7.39 1.73 -14.08
C ILE A 455 -8.10 2.13 -15.38
N TRP A 456 -8.07 3.42 -15.71
CA TRP A 456 -8.71 3.90 -16.93
C TRP A 456 -7.96 3.41 -18.17
N THR A 457 -8.61 2.59 -19.00
CA THR A 457 -7.97 1.91 -20.13
C THR A 457 -7.45 2.84 -21.22
N ASP A 458 -7.94 4.08 -21.32
CA ASP A 458 -7.48 5.04 -22.33
C ASP A 458 -6.39 5.99 -21.80
N LEU A 459 -5.77 5.71 -20.66
CA LEU A 459 -4.78 6.61 -20.05
C LEU A 459 -3.54 6.91 -20.92
N PHE A 460 -3.29 6.10 -21.94
CA PHE A 460 -2.18 6.26 -22.89
C PHE A 460 -2.63 6.68 -24.30
N ASN A 461 -3.92 6.92 -24.51
CA ASN A 461 -4.46 7.33 -25.79
C ASN A 461 -4.22 8.83 -26.02
N MET A 462 -3.34 9.17 -26.97
CA MET A 462 -2.95 10.56 -27.27
C MET A 462 -4.01 11.32 -28.10
N ASN A 463 -5.05 10.64 -28.58
CA ASN A 463 -6.21 11.32 -29.18
C ASN A 463 -7.06 12.03 -28.12
N ILE A 464 -6.83 11.76 -26.83
CA ILE A 464 -7.50 12.44 -25.73
C ILE A 464 -6.63 13.61 -25.26
N ILE A 465 -7.21 14.82 -25.29
CA ILE A 465 -6.51 16.08 -25.00
C ILE A 465 -5.76 16.05 -23.65
N ASP A 466 -6.38 15.49 -22.62
CA ASP A 466 -5.79 15.38 -21.26
C ASP A 466 -4.52 14.53 -21.20
N ASN A 467 -4.29 13.65 -22.18
CA ASN A 467 -3.11 12.80 -22.22
C ASN A 467 -1.95 13.41 -23.04
N GLN A 468 -2.22 14.38 -23.90
CA GLN A 468 -1.24 14.89 -24.88
C GLN A 468 0.00 15.51 -24.21
N CYS A 469 -0.16 16.13 -23.04
CA CYS A 469 0.96 16.71 -22.29
C CYS A 469 1.92 15.68 -21.65
N TYR A 470 1.59 14.38 -21.70
CA TYR A 470 2.54 13.30 -21.38
C TYR A 470 3.49 12.98 -22.54
N CYS A 471 3.29 13.56 -23.72
CA CYS A 471 4.28 13.47 -24.79
C CYS A 471 5.40 14.50 -24.57
N PHE A 472 6.65 14.06 -24.68
CA PHE A 472 7.80 14.96 -24.52
C PHE A 472 7.83 16.05 -25.58
N LYS A 473 8.24 17.26 -25.17
CA LYS A 473 8.32 18.42 -26.05
C LYS A 473 9.20 18.12 -27.27
N GLY A 474 8.68 18.39 -28.46
CA GLY A 474 9.39 18.17 -29.73
C GLY A 474 9.15 16.81 -30.40
N ARG A 475 8.39 15.90 -29.77
CA ARG A 475 7.89 14.67 -30.41
C ARG A 475 6.50 14.88 -31.02
N SER A 476 6.16 14.11 -32.04
CA SER A 476 4.79 14.05 -32.53
C SER A 476 3.91 13.24 -31.58
N LEU A 477 2.60 13.53 -31.55
CA LEU A 477 1.66 12.78 -30.71
C LEU A 477 1.57 11.30 -31.12
N ASP A 478 1.77 11.00 -32.40
CA ASP A 478 1.79 9.63 -32.92
C ASP A 478 2.96 8.82 -32.35
N ASP A 479 4.12 9.45 -32.14
CA ASP A 479 5.30 8.80 -31.53
C ASP A 479 5.09 8.46 -30.04
N CYS A 480 4.11 9.10 -29.41
CA CYS A 480 3.80 8.95 -27.98
C CYS A 480 2.54 8.08 -27.74
N ASN A 481 1.83 7.68 -28.80
CA ASN A 481 0.50 7.08 -28.65
C ASN A 481 0.55 5.62 -28.19
N GLY A 482 -0.14 5.33 -27.08
CA GLY A 482 -0.38 3.98 -26.59
C GLY A 482 0.58 3.50 -25.48
N PHE A 483 1.51 4.34 -25.05
CA PHE A 483 2.40 4.05 -23.92
C PHE A 483 2.78 5.33 -23.15
N ASN A 484 3.45 5.19 -22.01
CA ASN A 484 4.07 6.31 -21.31
C ASN A 484 5.58 6.12 -21.24
N ASP A 485 6.31 7.07 -21.82
CA ASP A 485 7.78 7.11 -21.79
C ASP A 485 8.27 7.52 -20.40
N CYS A 486 9.11 6.69 -19.80
CA CYS A 486 9.67 6.87 -18.47
C CYS A 486 11.14 7.29 -18.49
N SER A 487 11.74 7.47 -19.66
CA SER A 487 13.18 7.77 -19.80
C SER A 487 13.61 9.04 -19.08
N GLY A 488 12.75 10.05 -18.98
CA GLY A 488 13.03 11.23 -18.16
C GLY A 488 13.20 10.89 -16.68
N THR A 489 12.32 10.06 -16.11
CA THR A 489 12.33 9.73 -14.66
C THR A 489 13.53 8.87 -14.27
N PHE A 490 14.09 8.11 -15.21
CA PHE A 490 15.20 7.19 -15.00
C PHE A 490 16.44 7.62 -15.78
N ASP A 491 16.79 8.91 -15.76
CA ASP A 491 18.04 9.48 -16.29
C ASP A 491 18.49 8.94 -17.66
N GLY A 492 17.54 8.78 -18.59
CA GLY A 492 17.80 8.33 -19.96
C GLY A 492 17.63 6.83 -20.22
N LEU A 493 17.22 6.03 -19.23
CA LEU A 493 16.87 4.62 -19.42
C LEU A 493 15.70 4.51 -20.41
N SER A 494 15.93 3.94 -21.59
CA SER A 494 14.87 3.76 -22.58
C SER A 494 13.87 2.70 -22.13
N PHE A 495 12.83 3.13 -21.43
CA PHE A 495 11.84 2.28 -20.81
C PHE A 495 10.45 2.96 -20.86
N ALA A 496 9.42 2.16 -21.10
CA ALA A 496 8.04 2.61 -21.16
C ALA A 496 7.09 1.68 -20.41
N ILE A 497 6.05 2.27 -19.81
CA ILE A 497 4.94 1.53 -19.22
C ILE A 497 3.75 1.46 -20.16
N THR A 498 3.06 0.31 -20.12
CA THR A 498 1.77 0.09 -20.77
C THR A 498 0.86 -0.74 -19.85
N LEU A 499 -0.41 -0.87 -20.23
CA LEU A 499 -1.24 -1.95 -19.70
C LEU A 499 -0.80 -3.27 -20.34
N PRO A 500 -0.82 -4.41 -19.61
CA PRO A 500 -0.39 -5.69 -20.15
C PRO A 500 -1.11 -6.07 -21.44
N HIS A 501 -0.34 -6.63 -22.37
CA HIS A 501 -0.74 -6.91 -23.75
C HIS A 501 -1.29 -5.70 -24.51
N PHE A 502 -0.86 -4.49 -24.14
CA PHE A 502 -1.25 -3.25 -24.80
C PHE A 502 -2.77 -3.02 -24.80
N ILE A 503 -3.46 -3.42 -23.71
CA ILE A 503 -4.87 -3.05 -23.51
C ILE A 503 -5.01 -1.53 -23.63
N GLY A 504 -5.94 -1.07 -24.47
CA GLY A 504 -6.14 0.35 -24.78
C GLY A 504 -5.27 0.91 -25.92
N SER A 505 -4.32 0.12 -26.46
CA SER A 505 -3.31 0.59 -27.43
C SER A 505 -3.22 -0.33 -28.65
N SER A 506 -4.29 -0.35 -29.47
CA SER A 506 -4.40 -1.23 -30.64
C SER A 506 -3.37 -0.95 -31.74
N ASN A 507 -2.84 0.27 -31.81
CA ASN A 507 -1.73 0.64 -32.69
C ASN A 507 -0.44 -0.12 -32.34
N LEU A 508 -0.13 -0.28 -31.05
CA LEU A 508 1.04 -1.03 -30.59
C LEU A 508 0.80 -2.54 -30.67
N ALA A 509 -0.37 -3.01 -30.24
CA ALA A 509 -0.71 -4.44 -30.23
C ALA A 509 -0.59 -5.11 -31.61
N ARG A 510 -0.95 -4.39 -32.69
CA ARG A 510 -0.88 -4.92 -34.07
C ARG A 510 0.53 -5.22 -34.57
N ASN A 511 1.56 -4.69 -33.92
CA ASN A 511 2.96 -4.88 -34.31
C ASN A 511 3.61 -6.10 -33.64
N ILE A 512 2.89 -6.82 -32.76
CA ILE A 512 3.44 -7.92 -31.97
C ILE A 512 2.50 -9.13 -32.02
N HIS A 513 3.07 -10.29 -32.33
CA HIS A 513 2.39 -11.57 -32.30
C HIS A 513 2.47 -12.23 -30.91
N GLY A 514 1.46 -13.03 -30.56
CA GLY A 514 1.43 -13.81 -29.32
C GLY A 514 0.78 -13.11 -28.11
N LEU A 515 0.31 -11.88 -28.28
CA LEU A 515 -0.44 -11.15 -27.24
C LEU A 515 -1.82 -11.80 -26.97
N LYS A 516 -2.20 -11.92 -25.69
CA LYS A 516 -3.47 -12.50 -25.23
C LYS A 516 -4.09 -11.62 -24.13
N PRO A 517 -4.65 -10.44 -24.45
CA PRO A 517 -5.20 -9.53 -23.45
C PRO A 517 -6.37 -10.16 -22.68
N ASN A 518 -6.38 -9.98 -21.36
CA ASN A 518 -7.42 -10.45 -20.45
C ASN A 518 -7.69 -9.41 -19.37
N TYR A 519 -8.86 -8.78 -19.40
CA TYR A 519 -9.21 -7.65 -18.54
C TYR A 519 -9.27 -8.03 -17.04
N LYS A 520 -9.59 -9.28 -16.70
CA LYS A 520 -9.59 -9.73 -15.30
C LYS A 520 -8.17 -9.91 -14.75
N LYS A 521 -7.24 -10.40 -15.57
CA LYS A 521 -5.85 -10.70 -15.18
C LYS A 521 -4.93 -9.48 -15.30
N HIS A 522 -5.22 -8.58 -16.25
CA HIS A 522 -4.26 -7.56 -16.71
C HIS A 522 -4.59 -6.14 -16.28
N LEU A 523 -5.76 -5.89 -15.68
CA LEU A 523 -6.09 -4.56 -15.19
C LEU A 523 -5.69 -4.37 -13.73
N THR A 524 -5.29 -3.13 -13.43
CA THR A 524 -5.14 -2.68 -12.05
C THR A 524 -6.52 -2.42 -11.43
N ILE A 525 -6.78 -3.01 -10.27
CA ILE A 525 -8.06 -2.96 -9.56
C ILE A 525 -7.80 -2.71 -8.07
N PHE A 526 -8.54 -1.76 -7.50
CA PHE A 526 -8.54 -1.47 -6.07
C PHE A 526 -9.96 -1.62 -5.52
N TYR A 527 -10.11 -2.37 -4.43
CA TYR A 527 -11.34 -2.38 -3.63
C TYR A 527 -11.08 -1.51 -2.40
N LEU A 528 -11.59 -0.29 -2.42
CA LEU A 528 -11.39 0.67 -1.34
C LEU A 528 -12.60 0.66 -0.41
N GLU A 529 -12.38 0.61 0.89
CA GLU A 529 -13.43 0.92 1.86
C GLU A 529 -13.93 2.36 1.61
N GLN A 530 -15.26 2.53 1.57
CA GLN A 530 -15.89 3.73 1.01
C GLN A 530 -15.66 5.01 1.81
N TYR A 531 -15.46 4.94 3.12
CA TYR A 531 -15.40 6.12 3.99
C TYR A 531 -14.00 6.42 4.50
N LEU A 532 -13.20 5.39 4.68
CA LEU A 532 -11.84 5.46 5.18
C LEU A 532 -10.82 5.46 4.05
N GLY A 533 -11.15 4.97 2.85
CA GLY A 533 -10.19 4.88 1.75
C GLY A 533 -9.08 3.86 2.00
N ILE A 534 -9.32 2.90 2.88
CA ILE A 534 -8.41 1.77 3.16
C ILE A 534 -8.57 0.73 2.04
N PRO A 535 -7.48 0.30 1.37
CA PRO A 535 -7.55 -0.79 0.42
C PRO A 535 -7.84 -2.12 1.12
N MET A 536 -8.96 -2.75 0.77
CA MET A 536 -9.39 -4.06 1.28
C MET A 536 -8.89 -5.21 0.41
N ASP A 537 -8.70 -4.96 -0.88
CA ASP A 537 -8.03 -5.86 -1.82
C ASP A 537 -7.47 -5.06 -3.00
N VAL A 538 -6.31 -5.48 -3.50
CA VAL A 538 -5.56 -4.78 -4.54
C VAL A 538 -4.99 -5.78 -5.53
N GLN A 539 -5.20 -5.50 -6.81
CA GLN A 539 -4.46 -6.09 -7.92
C GLN A 539 -3.76 -4.94 -8.65
N LEU A 540 -2.45 -4.80 -8.48
CA LEU A 540 -1.65 -3.80 -9.17
C LEU A 540 -0.94 -4.46 -10.35
N THR A 541 -1.29 -4.07 -11.58
CA THR A 541 -0.78 -4.70 -12.79
C THR A 541 -0.28 -3.69 -13.80
N PHE A 542 0.93 -3.90 -14.31
CA PHE A 542 1.57 -3.05 -15.31
C PHE A 542 2.53 -3.86 -16.17
N GLN A 543 2.77 -3.40 -17.39
CA GLN A 543 3.73 -3.99 -18.32
C GLN A 543 4.88 -3.03 -18.57
N PHE A 544 6.08 -3.59 -18.59
CA PHE A 544 7.28 -2.86 -18.92
C PHE A 544 7.75 -3.21 -20.32
N ASN A 545 8.20 -2.18 -21.02
CA ASN A 545 8.49 -2.26 -22.44
C ASN A 545 9.77 -1.49 -22.75
N TRP A 546 10.41 -1.90 -23.83
CA TRP A 546 11.56 -1.25 -24.43
C TRP A 546 11.13 -0.46 -25.67
N PRO A 547 11.20 0.87 -25.66
CA PRO A 547 11.07 1.66 -26.88
C PRO A 547 12.29 1.43 -27.76
N LEU A 548 12.11 0.70 -28.86
CA LEU A 548 13.14 0.47 -29.86
C LEU A 548 12.89 1.41 -31.03
N HIS A 549 13.82 2.35 -31.23
CA HIS A 549 13.82 3.25 -32.38
C HIS A 549 14.77 2.73 -33.47
N TYR A 550 14.60 3.24 -34.69
CA TYR A 550 15.51 2.95 -35.80
C TYR A 550 16.91 3.52 -35.50
N LEU A 551 17.90 2.65 -35.42
CA LEU A 551 19.30 3.00 -35.11
C LEU A 551 20.19 2.66 -36.31
N PRO A 552 20.18 3.46 -37.39
CA PRO A 552 20.85 3.11 -38.65
C PRO A 552 22.35 2.92 -38.48
N ARG A 553 22.93 3.52 -37.45
CA ARG A 553 24.36 3.47 -37.18
C ARG A 553 24.74 2.19 -36.45
N ILE A 554 23.90 1.64 -35.57
CA ILE A 554 24.25 0.39 -34.87
C ILE A 554 23.93 -0.78 -35.81
N GLY A 555 24.92 -1.31 -36.52
CA GLY A 555 24.72 -2.24 -37.63
C GLY A 555 23.87 -3.48 -37.32
N SER A 556 23.89 -3.99 -36.09
CA SER A 556 23.04 -5.14 -35.70
C SER A 556 21.62 -4.76 -35.25
N LEU A 557 21.33 -3.46 -35.08
CA LEU A 557 20.00 -2.90 -34.81
C LEU A 557 19.49 -2.07 -36.01
N SER A 558 20.25 -1.97 -37.10
CA SER A 558 19.99 -1.04 -38.21
C SER A 558 18.75 -1.41 -39.02
N ASN A 559 18.31 -2.67 -38.98
CA ASN A 559 17.17 -3.15 -39.75
C ASN A 559 15.91 -3.36 -38.88
N ILE A 560 15.99 -3.07 -37.57
CA ILE A 560 14.86 -3.23 -36.68
C ILE A 560 13.78 -2.21 -37.05
N ARG A 561 12.55 -2.71 -37.18
CA ARG A 561 11.37 -1.87 -37.27
C ARG A 561 11.12 -1.18 -35.92
N PRO A 562 10.93 0.15 -35.88
CA PRO A 562 10.57 0.85 -34.65
C PRO A 562 9.34 0.22 -33.99
N CYS A 563 9.46 -0.12 -32.70
CA CYS A 563 8.38 -0.74 -31.95
C CYS A 563 8.57 -0.56 -30.43
N ILE A 564 7.48 -0.76 -29.69
CA ILE A 564 7.49 -0.84 -28.22
C ILE A 564 7.48 -2.31 -27.86
N LEU A 565 8.64 -2.86 -27.54
CA LEU A 565 8.79 -4.30 -27.30
C LEU A 565 8.49 -4.64 -25.84
N PRO A 566 7.51 -5.50 -25.54
CA PRO A 566 7.25 -5.95 -24.18
C PRO A 566 8.28 -6.99 -23.76
N PHE A 567 8.94 -6.76 -22.63
CA PHE A 567 9.82 -7.79 -22.05
C PHE A 567 9.18 -8.53 -20.88
N GLY A 568 8.09 -7.99 -20.32
CA GLY A 568 7.33 -8.65 -19.27
C GLY A 568 6.33 -7.74 -18.59
N TRP A 569 5.48 -8.33 -17.77
CA TRP A 569 4.51 -7.62 -16.96
C TRP A 569 4.44 -8.21 -15.56
N PHE A 570 3.98 -7.37 -14.64
CA PHE A 570 3.98 -7.64 -13.21
C PHE A 570 2.59 -7.56 -12.66
N ARG A 571 2.28 -8.43 -11.70
CA ARG A 571 1.03 -8.43 -10.94
C ARG A 571 1.33 -8.50 -9.46
N GLY A 572 1.18 -7.37 -8.77
CA GLY A 572 1.15 -7.30 -7.33
C GLY A 572 -0.25 -7.63 -6.81
N VAL A 573 -0.35 -8.53 -5.83
CA VAL A 573 -1.62 -8.89 -5.19
C VAL A 573 -1.49 -8.98 -3.68
N SER A 574 -2.62 -8.74 -2.99
CA SER A 574 -2.78 -9.24 -1.64
C SER A 574 -3.19 -10.70 -1.71
N ILE A 575 -2.47 -11.58 -1.03
CA ILE A 575 -3.05 -12.87 -0.63
C ILE A 575 -3.21 -12.79 0.88
N VAL A 576 -4.39 -12.34 1.31
CA VAL A 576 -4.79 -12.39 2.70
C VAL A 576 -5.07 -13.86 3.04
N TYR A 577 -4.04 -14.58 3.47
CA TYR A 577 -4.25 -15.78 4.27
C TYR A 577 -4.54 -15.31 5.70
N TYR A 578 -5.80 -15.38 6.11
CA TYR A 578 -6.07 -15.60 7.53
C TYR A 578 -5.72 -17.07 7.78
N LYS A 579 -4.66 -17.31 8.55
CA LYS A 579 -4.35 -18.64 9.07
C LYS A 579 -4.75 -18.70 10.54
#